data_AF-A0A1R0X249-F1
#
_entry.id   AF-A0A1R0X249-F1
#
_cell.length_a   1.000
_cell.length_b   1.000
_cell.length_c   1.000
_cell.angle_alpha   90.00
_cell.angle_beta   90.00
_cell.angle_gamma   90.00
#
_symmetry.space_group_name_H-M   'P 1'
#
loop_
_entity.id
_entity.type
_entity.pdbx_description
1 polymer ?
#
loop_
_entity_poly.entity_id
_entity_poly.type
_entity_poly.pdbx_seq_one_letter_code
_entity_poly.pdbx_strand_id
1 'polypeptide(L)' 'MWNLGMISSEQREINLQKGEEGIMNWIYFAKLFRTRFQAGCLAKRLEQDGWIYGYHDPSFVEIYRSRKGRYGVRFLP' A
#
# COMPACT_ATOMS: atom_id res chain seq x y z
N MET A 1 0.01 -24.87 -41.66
CA MET A 1 -0.40 -26.07 -40.90
C MET A 1 0.62 -26.27 -39.78
N TRP A 2 0.11 -26.27 -38.53
CA TRP A 2 0.79 -26.55 -37.25
C TRP A 2 1.80 -25.52 -36.72
N ASN A 3 1.37 -24.70 -35.76
CA ASN A 3 2.04 -24.61 -34.46
C ASN A 3 1.16 -23.86 -33.44
N LEU A 4 0.14 -24.56 -32.94
CA LEU A 4 -0.72 -24.13 -31.83
C LEU A 4 -0.88 -25.34 -30.90
N GLY A 5 0.19 -25.70 -30.21
CA GLY A 5 0.19 -26.82 -29.28
C GLY A 5 1.41 -26.71 -28.36
N MET A 6 1.15 -26.77 -27.06
CA MET A 6 2.13 -26.72 -25.96
C MET A 6 2.57 -25.32 -25.51
N ILE A 7 1.62 -24.51 -25.05
CA ILE A 7 1.91 -23.70 -23.86
C ILE A 7 1.57 -24.62 -22.69
N SER A 8 2.62 -25.08 -21.98
CA SER A 8 2.52 -25.97 -20.83
C SER A 8 1.48 -25.42 -19.85
N SER A 9 0.63 -26.29 -19.28
CA SER A 9 -0.30 -25.93 -18.19
C SER A 9 0.39 -25.20 -17.05
N GLU A 10 1.67 -25.49 -16.85
CA GLU A 10 2.57 -24.84 -15.89
C GLU A 10 2.82 -23.36 -16.20
N GLN A 11 2.92 -22.98 -17.47
CA GLN A 11 3.05 -21.57 -17.89
C GLN A 11 1.76 -20.77 -17.71
N ARG A 12 0.58 -21.43 -17.62
CA ARG A 12 -0.68 -20.76 -17.25
C ARG A 12 -0.77 -20.51 -15.75
N GLU A 13 -0.32 -21.43 -14.91
CA GLU A 13 -0.32 -21.28 -13.45
C GLU A 13 0.66 -20.20 -12.96
N ILE A 14 1.86 -20.12 -13.56
CA ILE A 14 2.86 -19.08 -13.21
C ILE A 14 2.34 -17.66 -13.54
N ASN A 15 1.54 -17.53 -14.61
CA ASN A 15 0.96 -16.24 -15.00
C ASN A 15 -0.30 -15.88 -14.18
N LEU A 16 -0.98 -16.86 -13.57
CA LEU A 16 -2.06 -16.59 -12.62
C LEU A 16 -1.53 -16.07 -11.28
N GLN A 17 -0.40 -16.61 -10.80
CA GLN A 17 0.22 -16.14 -9.55
C GLN A 17 0.92 -14.77 -9.69
N LYS A 18 1.28 -14.36 -10.92
CA LYS A 18 1.83 -13.02 -11.20
C LYS A 18 0.77 -11.91 -11.36
N GLY A 19 -0.52 -12.23 -11.29
CA GLY A 19 -1.63 -11.29 -11.45
C GLY A 19 -1.98 -10.49 -10.21
N GLU A 20 -1.42 -10.84 -9.05
CA GLU A 20 -1.71 -10.24 -7.73
C GLU A 20 -0.47 -9.70 -7.02
N GLU A 21 0.63 -9.41 -7.73
CA GLU A 21 1.49 -8.28 -7.31
C GLU A 21 0.77 -6.98 -7.69
N GLY A 22 -0.43 -6.81 -7.11
CA GLY A 22 -1.17 -5.57 -7.17
C GLY A 22 -0.25 -4.48 -6.67
N ILE A 23 -0.03 -3.47 -7.50
CA ILE A 23 0.72 -2.26 -7.20
C ILE A 23 0.45 -1.92 -5.73
N MET A 24 1.47 -2.01 -4.87
CA MET A 24 1.34 -1.70 -3.44
C MET A 24 0.97 -0.22 -3.32
N ASN A 25 -0.33 0.04 -3.37
CA ASN A 25 -0.90 1.36 -3.56
C ASN A 25 -0.87 2.06 -2.22
N TRP A 26 0.26 2.73 -1.95
CA TRP A 26 0.38 3.60 -0.80
C TRP A 26 -0.72 4.65 -0.82
N ILE A 27 -1.53 4.65 0.24
CA ILE A 27 -2.56 5.65 0.46
C ILE A 27 -1.97 6.74 1.34
N TYR A 28 -2.02 7.98 0.87
CA TYR A 28 -1.43 9.14 1.55
C TYR A 28 -2.50 9.94 2.26
N PHE A 29 -2.29 10.23 3.54
CA PHE A 29 -3.14 11.20 4.24
C PHE A 29 -2.94 12.60 3.68
N ALA A 30 -4.05 13.32 3.44
CA ALA A 30 -4.03 14.66 2.84
C ALA A 30 -3.30 15.71 3.70
N LYS A 31 -3.16 15.47 5.01
CA LYS A 31 -2.58 16.44 5.95
C LYS A 31 -1.08 16.22 6.15
N LEU A 32 -0.33 17.31 6.03
CA LEU A 32 1.09 17.37 6.40
C LEU A 32 1.28 18.12 7.72
N PHE A 33 2.25 17.67 8.52
CA PHE A 33 2.58 18.17 9.84
C PHE A 33 3.94 18.85 9.88
N ARG A 34 4.15 19.72 10.86
CA ARG A 34 5.42 20.44 11.04
C ARG A 34 6.46 19.59 11.73
N THR A 35 6.04 18.70 12.63
CA THR A 35 6.95 17.83 13.40
C THR A 35 6.64 16.35 13.15
N ARG A 36 7.67 15.50 13.32
CA ARG A 36 7.53 14.04 13.24
C ARG A 36 6.57 13.51 14.30
N PHE A 37 6.57 14.12 15.49
CA PHE A 37 5.70 13.73 16.60
C PHE A 37 4.22 13.86 16.24
N GLN A 38 3.81 15.00 15.67
CA GLN A 38 2.43 15.22 15.24
C GLN A 38 1.97 14.18 14.21
N ALA A 39 2.83 13.85 13.24
CA ALA A 39 2.55 12.80 12.27
C ALA A 39 2.47 11.42 12.94
N GLY A 40 3.30 11.16 13.95
CA GLY A 40 3.27 9.92 14.73
C GLY A 40 1.99 9.72 15.53
N CYS A 41 1.42 10.78 16.10
CA CYS A 41 0.11 10.70 16.74
C CYS A 41 -0.98 10.26 15.74
N LEU A 42 -0.95 10.78 14.50
CA LEU A 42 -1.89 10.36 13.46
C LEU A 42 -1.64 8.90 13.03
N ALA A 43 -0.38 8.52 12.82
CA ALA A 43 -0.01 7.16 12.44
C ALA A 43 -0.52 6.15 13.48
N LYS A 44 -0.30 6.42 14.77
CA LYS A 44 -0.75 5.51 15.83
C LYS A 44 -2.27 5.40 15.91
N ARG A 45 -2.97 6.53 15.71
CA ARG A 45 -4.42 6.54 15.64
C ARG A 45 -4.94 5.75 14.43
N LEU A 46 -4.25 5.82 13.30
CA LEU A 46 -4.62 5.08 12.11
C LEU A 46 -4.45 3.56 12.29
N GLU A 47 -3.37 3.13 12.94
CA GLU A 47 -3.17 1.72 13.31
C GLU A 47 -4.29 1.18 14.21
N GLN A 48 -4.81 2.01 15.12
CA GLN A 48 -5.81 1.59 16.11
C GLN A 48 -7.25 1.72 15.62
N ASP A 49 -7.52 2.79 14.87
CA ASP A 49 -8.87 3.22 14.46
C ASP A 49 -9.00 3.33 12.94
N GLY A 50 -8.26 2.53 12.16
CA GLY A 50 -8.31 2.53 10.70
C GLY A 50 -9.75 2.43 10.16
N TRP A 51 -10.60 1.71 10.88
CA TRP A 51 -12.01 1.49 10.57
C TRP A 51 -12.81 2.81 10.50
N ILE A 52 -12.45 3.83 11.27
CA ILE A 52 -13.10 5.17 11.25
C ILE A 52 -12.90 5.84 9.89
N TYR A 53 -11.81 5.51 9.21
CA TYR A 53 -11.45 6.05 7.90
C TYR A 53 -11.90 5.14 6.74
N GLY A 54 -12.64 4.07 7.03
CA GLY A 54 -13.14 3.10 6.05
C GLY A 54 -12.14 2.01 5.68
N TYR A 55 -11.04 1.86 6.44
CA TYR A 55 -10.03 0.82 6.21
C TYR A 55 -10.11 -0.20 7.33
N HIS A 56 -10.46 -1.45 7.01
CA HIS A 56 -10.73 -2.44 8.04
C HIS A 56 -9.47 -2.88 8.81
N ASP A 57 -8.29 -2.84 8.20
CA ASP A 57 -7.04 -3.18 8.88
C ASP A 57 -5.83 -2.68 8.06
N PRO A 58 -5.27 -1.48 8.31
CA PRO A 58 -4.11 -1.02 7.56
C PRO A 58 -2.89 -1.91 7.88
N SER A 59 -2.45 -2.72 6.92
CA SER A 59 -1.35 -3.68 7.07
C SER A 59 -0.03 -3.03 7.51
N PHE A 60 0.21 -1.79 7.09
CA PHE A 60 1.43 -1.06 7.43
C PHE A 60 1.20 0.45 7.41
N VAL A 61 1.66 1.15 8.46
CA VAL A 61 1.57 2.61 8.57
C VAL A 61 2.97 3.21 8.72
N GLU A 62 3.28 4.24 7.93
CA GLU A 62 4.59 4.88 7.92
C GLU A 62 4.51 6.40 7.93
N ILE A 63 5.46 7.03 8.63
CA ILE A 63 5.70 8.48 8.56
C ILE A 63 6.79 8.75 7.53
N TYR A 64 6.50 9.59 6.54
CA TYR A 64 7.48 10.04 5.56
C TYR A 64 7.77 11.55 5.71
N ARG A 65 8.94 11.97 5.23
CA ARG A 65 9.32 13.40 5.14
C ARG A 65 9.17 13.89 3.71
N SER A 66 8.40 14.96 3.52
CA SER A 66 8.27 15.66 2.25
C SER A 66 9.54 16.44 1.91
N ARG A 67 9.76 16.69 0.62
CA ARG A 67 10.89 17.51 0.12
C ARG A 67 10.92 18.92 0.71
N LYS A 68 9.77 19.45 1.16
CA LYS A 68 9.64 20.76 1.82
C LYS A 68 9.86 20.69 3.33
N GLY A 69 10.31 19.56 3.87
CA GLY A 69 10.64 19.37 5.28
C GLY A 69 9.46 19.04 6.19
N ARG A 70 8.22 18.97 5.67
CA ARG A 70 7.02 18.58 6.42
C ARG A 70 6.89 17.06 6.52
N TYR A 71 6.10 16.57 7.47
CA TYR A 71 5.87 15.14 7.71
C TYR A 71 4.47 14.72 7.27
N GLY A 72 4.34 13.57 6.63
CA GLY A 72 3.05 12.98 6.25
C GLY A 72 2.94 11.55 6.75
N VAL A 73 1.73 11.00 6.72
CA VAL A 73 1.46 9.60 7.03
C VAL A 73 0.94 8.93 5.78
N ARG A 74 1.45 7.73 5.50
CA ARG A 74 0.94 6.85 4.45
C ARG A 74 0.73 5.45 4.99
N PHE A 75 -0.12 4.68 4.35
CA PHE A 75 -0.37 3.31 4.76
C PHE A 75 -0.67 2.43 3.56
N LEU A 76 -0.51 1.13 3.78
CA LEU A 76 -1.01 0.09 2.89
C LEU A 76 -2.35 -0.41 3.44
N PRO A 77 -3.37 -0.57 2.59
CA PRO A 77 -4.65 -1.14 3.00
C PRO A 77 -4.54 -2.62 3.39
#